data_AF-A0A931GXE2-F1
#
_entry.id   AF-A0A931GXE2-F1
#
_cell.length_a   1.000
_cell.length_b   1.000
_cell.length_c   1.000
_cell.angle_alpha   90.00
_cell.angle_beta   90.00
_cell.angle_gamma   90.00
#
_symmetry.space_group_name_H-M   'P 1'
#
loop_
_entity.id
_entity.type
_entity.pdbx_description
1 polymer ?
#
loop_
_entity_poly.entity_id
_entity_poly.type
_entity_poly.pdbx_seq_one_letter_code
_entity_poly.pdbx_strand_id
1 'polypeptide(L)'
;MSNKLDFLVIGAQKCATTWLYECLKEHPQICLPADKKEVEYLGGKIYLERGADWYFSLVNEAQQGQLRGDVSVEYMWDPKSPAVVKEFLPNVKMIASLRNPAERAISAYYWYLRKGLLPANHSIKQTFEQLRTSYLEGQLSEPGIDIILRGFYDVQLSRYLQIFSPSQLLVFLYEDIKEHPIEVLRQIFRFIGISEEFIPDSLNERPKQNSQSKLIMRFERMAPKSKIIAAISNKLNQFLSGLGKEKIRSKEELDAIEILIPLFETSVNGTFELIKSLPAENQPLQKNILSVWNKK
;
A
#
# COMPACT_ATOMS: atom_id res chain seq x y z
N MET A 1 19.00 -23.44 4.85
CA MET A 1 18.87 -22.13 5.52
C MET A 1 17.46 -22.06 6.09
N SER A 2 17.30 -21.82 7.40
CA SER A 2 15.97 -21.60 7.99
C SER A 2 15.34 -20.37 7.32
N ASN A 3 14.07 -20.46 6.94
CA ASN A 3 13.32 -19.32 6.41
C ASN A 3 13.44 -18.15 7.40
N LYS A 4 14.02 -17.03 6.98
CA LYS A 4 14.36 -15.92 7.89
C LYS A 4 13.18 -14.97 8.13
N LEU A 5 12.18 -14.99 7.25
CA LEU A 5 10.88 -14.31 7.38
C LEU A 5 9.74 -15.28 7.04
N ASP A 6 8.64 -15.16 7.75
CA ASP A 6 7.44 -15.99 7.61
C ASP A 6 6.41 -15.35 6.68
N PHE A 7 6.31 -14.02 6.68
CA PHE A 7 5.37 -13.29 5.83
C PHE A 7 5.90 -11.93 5.36
N LEU A 8 5.29 -11.40 4.29
CA LEU A 8 5.54 -10.07 3.75
C LEU A 8 4.22 -9.36 3.46
N VAL A 9 4.09 -8.10 3.85
CA VAL A 9 3.06 -7.19 3.31
C VAL A 9 3.69 -6.45 2.14
N ILE A 10 3.40 -6.91 0.93
CA ILE A 10 4.13 -6.53 -0.29
C ILE A 10 3.61 -5.24 -0.94
N GLY A 11 2.43 -4.77 -0.56
CA GLY A 11 1.81 -3.63 -1.21
C GLY A 11 0.33 -3.47 -0.91
N ALA A 12 -0.36 -2.56 -1.58
CA ALA A 12 0.17 -1.59 -2.56
C ALA A 12 0.30 -0.18 -1.96
N GLN A 13 1.04 0.69 -2.65
CA GLN A 13 1.22 2.08 -2.24
C GLN A 13 -0.13 2.80 -2.16
N LYS A 14 -0.39 3.41 -0.99
CA LYS A 14 -1.64 4.14 -0.65
C LYS A 14 -2.86 3.26 -0.36
N CYS A 15 -2.63 1.97 -0.10
CA CYS A 15 -3.64 1.01 0.29
C CYS A 15 -3.45 0.58 1.75
N ALA A 16 -3.49 1.52 2.69
CA ALA A 16 -3.45 1.24 4.14
C ALA A 16 -2.25 0.41 4.69
N THR A 17 -1.13 0.28 3.97
CA THR A 17 0.02 -0.51 4.48
C THR A 17 0.66 0.01 5.76
N THR A 18 0.50 1.30 6.07
CA THR A 18 0.90 1.83 7.38
C THR A 18 -0.04 1.36 8.50
N TRP A 19 -1.35 1.34 8.27
CA TRP A 19 -2.31 0.82 9.24
C TRP A 19 -2.05 -0.66 9.53
N LEU A 20 -1.81 -1.46 8.48
CA LEU A 20 -1.41 -2.86 8.63
C LEU A 20 -0.14 -3.01 9.46
N TYR A 21 0.88 -2.19 9.19
CA TYR A 21 2.13 -2.23 9.94
C TYR A 21 1.91 -2.00 11.44
N GLU A 22 1.17 -0.96 11.83
CA GLU A 22 0.92 -0.68 13.25
C GLU A 22 0.10 -1.80 13.91
N CYS A 23 -0.99 -2.24 13.27
CA CYS A 23 -1.83 -3.34 13.79
C CYS A 23 -1.05 -4.66 13.94
N LEU A 24 -0.20 -5.01 12.97
CA LEU A 24 0.59 -6.24 13.01
C LEU A 24 1.73 -6.17 14.03
N LYS A 25 2.36 -5.00 14.16
CA LYS A 25 3.45 -4.77 15.11
C LYS A 25 3.01 -4.92 16.58
N GLU A 26 1.76 -4.61 16.87
CA GLU A 26 1.18 -4.76 18.22
C GLU A 26 0.89 -6.21 18.59
N HIS A 27 0.80 -7.13 17.62
CA HIS A 27 0.45 -8.52 17.89
C HIS A 27 1.60 -9.26 18.62
N PRO A 28 1.35 -9.90 19.78
CA PRO A 28 2.41 -10.50 20.62
C PRO A 28 3.17 -11.65 19.94
N GLN A 29 2.56 -12.27 18.93
CA GLN A 29 3.17 -13.34 18.12
C GLN A 29 3.84 -12.83 16.82
N ILE A 30 4.03 -11.53 16.63
CA ILE A 30 4.64 -10.97 15.44
C ILE A 30 5.86 -10.12 15.83
N CYS A 31 6.95 -10.27 15.08
CA CYS A 31 8.08 -9.36 15.08
C CYS A 31 8.21 -8.72 13.69
N LEU A 32 8.13 -7.39 13.66
CA LEU A 32 8.41 -6.55 12.49
C LEU A 32 9.61 -5.64 12.79
N PRO A 33 10.31 -5.11 11.78
CA PRO A 33 11.31 -4.08 11.99
C PRO A 33 10.77 -2.91 12.81
N ALA A 34 11.62 -2.33 13.67
CA ALA A 34 11.26 -1.25 14.59
C ALA A 34 10.64 -0.01 13.93
N ASP A 35 10.98 0.25 12.66
CA ASP A 35 10.35 1.26 11.82
C ASP A 35 9.84 0.62 10.53
N LYS A 36 8.76 1.17 9.95
CA LYS A 36 8.30 0.77 8.62
C LYS A 36 9.26 1.26 7.55
N LYS A 37 10.12 0.37 7.06
CA LYS A 37 11.21 0.71 6.15
C LYS A 37 10.83 0.56 4.69
N GLU A 38 10.07 1.53 4.17
CA GLU A 38 9.55 1.49 2.78
C GLU A 38 10.65 1.24 1.72
N VAL A 39 11.86 1.78 1.90
CA VAL A 39 12.97 1.67 0.93
C VAL A 39 14.00 0.56 1.25
N GLU A 40 13.86 -0.11 2.40
CA GLU A 40 14.78 -1.16 2.85
C GLU A 40 14.10 -2.53 2.74
N TYR A 41 13.89 -2.98 1.51
CA TYR A 41 13.25 -4.27 1.21
C TYR A 41 14.23 -5.23 0.54
N LEU A 42 13.92 -6.53 0.61
CA LEU A 42 14.74 -7.58 0.03
C LEU A 42 14.81 -7.43 -1.51
N GLY A 43 16.03 -7.33 -2.05
CA GLY A 43 16.29 -7.06 -3.48
C GLY A 43 16.41 -5.57 -3.84
N GLY A 44 16.03 -4.67 -2.93
CA GLY A 44 16.16 -3.23 -3.12
C GLY A 44 17.61 -2.73 -3.03
N LYS A 45 17.83 -1.47 -3.44
CA LYS A 45 19.17 -0.85 -3.49
C LYS A 45 19.94 -0.95 -2.16
N ILE A 46 19.30 -0.62 -1.03
CA ILE A 46 19.97 -0.64 0.28
C ILE A 46 20.31 -2.08 0.70
N TYR A 47 19.45 -3.05 0.37
CA TYR A 47 19.75 -4.47 0.55
C TYR A 47 20.98 -4.88 -0.27
N LEU A 48 21.07 -4.46 -1.53
CA LEU A 48 22.23 -4.79 -2.38
C LEU A 48 23.54 -4.17 -1.85
N GLU A 49 23.46 -3.00 -1.21
CA GLU A 49 24.62 -2.33 -0.60
C GLU A 49 25.07 -2.98 0.72
N ARG A 50 24.13 -3.47 1.54
CA ARG A 50 24.42 -3.96 2.91
C ARG A 50 24.38 -5.48 3.08
N GLY A 51 23.79 -6.18 2.13
CA GLY A 51 23.68 -7.64 2.11
C GLY A 51 22.58 -8.24 2.99
N ALA A 52 22.46 -9.56 2.89
CA ALA A 52 21.42 -10.34 3.54
C ALA A 52 21.51 -10.35 5.07
N ASP A 53 22.70 -10.45 5.64
CA ASP A 53 22.85 -10.51 7.10
C ASP A 53 22.37 -9.23 7.78
N TRP A 54 22.67 -8.07 7.19
CA TRP A 54 22.10 -6.81 7.64
C TRP A 54 20.57 -6.81 7.54
N TYR A 55 20.01 -7.20 6.38
CA TYR A 55 18.57 -7.14 6.17
C TYR A 55 17.81 -8.04 7.15
N PHE A 56 18.29 -9.26 7.39
CA PHE A 56 17.64 -10.16 8.34
C PHE A 56 17.92 -9.80 9.80
N SER A 57 18.98 -9.02 10.08
CA SER A 57 19.21 -8.51 11.44
C SER A 57 18.11 -7.58 11.94
N LEU A 58 17.29 -7.02 11.03
CA LEU A 58 16.19 -6.11 11.35
C LEU A 58 15.08 -6.77 12.18
N VAL A 59 15.04 -8.10 12.25
CA VAL A 59 14.07 -8.90 13.02
C VAL A 59 14.77 -9.88 13.98
N ASN A 60 16.02 -9.61 14.36
CA ASN A 60 16.78 -10.44 15.30
C ASN A 60 16.22 -10.42 16.72
N GLU A 61 15.43 -9.41 17.06
CA GLU A 61 14.76 -9.28 18.36
C GLU A 61 13.53 -10.19 18.51
N ALA A 62 13.16 -10.93 17.46
CA ALA A 62 12.05 -11.87 17.50
C ALA A 62 12.25 -12.92 18.59
N GLN A 63 11.27 -13.02 19.49
CA GLN A 63 11.23 -14.00 20.56
C GLN A 63 10.80 -15.37 20.04
N GLN A 64 11.05 -16.42 20.84
CA GLN A 64 10.61 -17.77 20.51
C GLN A 64 9.07 -17.81 20.32
N GLY A 65 8.62 -18.36 19.20
CA GLY A 65 7.20 -18.45 18.86
C GLY A 65 6.62 -17.24 18.13
N GLN A 66 7.40 -16.17 17.92
CA GLN A 66 6.98 -15.06 17.07
C GLN A 66 7.25 -15.36 15.60
N LEU A 67 6.30 -14.99 14.73
CA LEU A 67 6.50 -14.91 13.30
C LEU A 67 7.26 -13.63 12.94
N ARG A 68 8.22 -13.75 12.03
CA ARG A 68 8.98 -12.60 11.52
C ARG A 68 8.35 -12.13 10.21
N GLY A 69 8.13 -10.83 10.07
CA GLY A 69 7.61 -10.26 8.83
C GLY A 69 8.30 -8.97 8.43
N ASP A 70 7.97 -8.49 7.24
CA ASP A 70 8.35 -7.17 6.76
C ASP A 70 7.20 -6.51 5.97
N VAL A 71 7.17 -5.18 5.96
CA VAL A 71 6.13 -4.37 5.31
C VAL A 71 6.79 -3.30 4.45
N SER A 72 6.73 -3.48 3.13
CA SER A 72 7.15 -2.47 2.17
C SER A 72 6.26 -2.51 0.93
N VAL A 73 5.82 -1.34 0.48
CA VAL A 73 5.06 -1.22 -0.78
C VAL A 73 5.94 -1.40 -2.01
N GLU A 74 7.26 -1.39 -1.85
CA GLU A 74 8.21 -1.53 -2.96
C GLU A 74 8.37 -2.98 -3.41
N TYR A 75 8.04 -3.97 -2.56
CA TYR A 75 8.01 -5.38 -2.95
C TYR A 75 7.15 -5.61 -4.19
N MET A 76 5.91 -5.11 -4.18
CA MET A 76 4.97 -5.24 -5.28
C MET A 76 5.35 -4.38 -6.50
N TRP A 77 6.02 -3.25 -6.27
CA TRP A 77 6.39 -2.30 -7.32
C TRP A 77 7.61 -2.74 -8.13
N ASP A 78 8.69 -3.16 -7.46
CA ASP A 78 9.95 -3.52 -8.10
C ASP A 78 9.80 -4.85 -8.86
N PRO A 79 9.96 -4.87 -10.20
CA PRO A 79 9.88 -6.11 -10.97
C PRO A 79 10.95 -7.15 -10.62
N LYS A 80 12.06 -6.76 -9.97
CA LYS A 80 13.14 -7.68 -9.57
C LYS A 80 12.87 -8.38 -8.24
N SER A 81 12.09 -7.74 -7.37
CA SER A 81 11.78 -8.21 -6.01
C SER A 81 11.28 -9.66 -5.95
N PRO A 82 10.31 -10.12 -6.77
CA PRO A 82 9.79 -11.49 -6.70
C PRO A 82 10.86 -12.58 -6.80
N ALA A 83 11.86 -12.42 -7.68
CA ALA A 83 12.93 -13.39 -7.85
C ALA A 83 13.84 -13.46 -6.63
N VAL A 84 14.22 -12.30 -6.06
CA VAL A 84 15.05 -12.25 -4.84
C VAL A 84 14.27 -12.80 -3.64
N VAL A 85 12.98 -12.47 -3.51
CA VAL A 85 12.12 -13.04 -2.48
C VAL A 85 12.05 -14.56 -2.61
N LYS A 86 11.95 -15.11 -3.83
CA LYS A 86 11.90 -16.57 -4.03
C LYS A 86 13.18 -17.27 -3.62
N GLU A 87 14.33 -16.65 -3.91
CA GLU A 87 15.65 -17.17 -3.58
C GLU A 87 15.81 -17.38 -2.06
N PHE A 88 15.43 -16.39 -1.25
CA PHE A 88 15.63 -16.44 0.19
C PHE A 88 14.43 -17.00 0.97
N LEU A 89 13.21 -16.78 0.47
CA LEU A 89 11.96 -16.98 1.20
C LEU A 89 10.94 -17.79 0.36
N PRO A 90 11.27 -19.02 -0.09
CA PRO A 90 10.45 -19.74 -1.06
C PRO A 90 9.04 -20.10 -0.57
N ASN A 91 8.86 -20.19 0.75
CA ASN A 91 7.61 -20.57 1.42
C ASN A 91 6.91 -19.38 2.10
N VAL A 92 7.34 -18.15 1.82
CA VAL A 92 6.78 -16.96 2.45
C VAL A 92 5.30 -16.78 2.12
N LYS A 93 4.55 -16.25 3.07
CA LYS A 93 3.18 -15.80 2.87
C LYS A 93 3.16 -14.31 2.53
N MET A 94 2.46 -13.94 1.47
CA MET A 94 2.44 -12.58 0.95
C MET A 94 1.05 -12.00 1.08
N ILE A 95 1.01 -10.73 1.47
CA ILE A 95 -0.22 -10.01 1.77
C ILE A 95 -0.24 -8.73 0.94
N ALA A 96 -1.31 -8.51 0.18
CA ALA A 96 -1.50 -7.31 -0.62
C ALA A 96 -2.83 -6.61 -0.30
N SER A 97 -2.76 -5.31 -0.05
CA SER A 97 -3.91 -4.42 0.03
C SER A 97 -4.08 -3.63 -1.27
N LEU A 98 -5.25 -3.67 -1.87
CA LEU A 98 -5.55 -2.93 -3.10
C LEU A 98 -6.64 -1.89 -2.85
N ARG A 99 -6.63 -0.81 -3.64
CA ARG A 99 -7.65 0.25 -3.63
C ARG A 99 -7.98 0.56 -5.07
N ASN A 100 -9.18 1.07 -5.37
CA ASN A 100 -9.49 1.59 -6.70
C ASN A 100 -8.29 2.40 -7.26
N PRO A 101 -7.74 2.04 -8.43
CA PRO A 101 -6.45 2.57 -8.87
C PRO A 101 -6.49 4.07 -9.17
N ALA A 102 -7.62 4.62 -9.60
CA ALA A 102 -7.80 6.07 -9.76
C ALA A 102 -7.75 6.77 -8.38
N GLU A 103 -8.49 6.25 -7.40
CA GLU A 103 -8.49 6.75 -6.03
C GLU A 103 -7.11 6.67 -5.35
N ARG A 104 -6.39 5.57 -5.61
CA ARG A 104 -5.00 5.36 -5.19
C ARG A 104 -4.07 6.40 -5.82
N ALA A 105 -4.25 6.69 -7.12
CA ALA A 105 -3.49 7.71 -7.84
C ALA A 105 -3.75 9.12 -7.28
N ILE A 106 -5.00 9.50 -6.97
CA ILE A 106 -5.31 10.76 -6.29
C ILE A 106 -4.57 10.84 -4.95
N SER A 107 -4.61 9.78 -4.15
CA SER A 107 -3.90 9.72 -2.86
C SER A 107 -2.38 9.85 -3.01
N ALA A 108 -1.81 9.27 -4.07
CA ALA A 108 -0.39 9.38 -4.39
C ALA A 108 -0.02 10.79 -4.88
N TYR A 109 -0.82 11.41 -5.75
CA TYR A 109 -0.61 12.79 -6.20
C TYR A 109 -0.38 13.77 -5.03
N TYR A 110 -1.26 13.75 -4.02
CA TYR A 110 -1.07 14.60 -2.85
C TYR A 110 0.15 14.23 -2.02
N TRP A 111 0.54 12.96 -1.99
CA TRP A 111 1.78 12.53 -1.34
C TRP A 111 3.01 13.06 -2.10
N TYR A 112 3.03 12.97 -3.43
CA TYR A 112 4.10 13.51 -4.28
C TYR A 112 4.24 15.03 -4.13
N LEU A 113 3.13 15.75 -4.16
CA LEU A 113 3.11 17.20 -3.93
C LEU A 113 3.66 17.58 -2.55
N ARG A 114 3.29 16.85 -1.48
CA ARG A 114 3.83 17.07 -0.12
C ARG A 114 5.34 16.85 -0.06
N LYS A 115 5.84 15.85 -0.80
CA LYS A 115 7.27 15.53 -0.90
C LYS A 115 8.03 16.46 -1.86
N GLY A 116 7.33 17.37 -2.54
CA GLY A 116 7.95 18.26 -3.53
C GLY A 116 8.42 17.54 -4.80
N LEU A 117 7.88 16.34 -5.06
CA LEU A 117 8.21 15.50 -6.22
C LEU A 117 7.37 15.84 -7.46
N LEU A 118 6.39 16.74 -7.32
CA LEU A 118 5.58 17.26 -8.41
C LEU A 118 5.57 18.80 -8.39
N PRO A 119 5.43 19.45 -9.56
CA PRO A 119 5.22 20.88 -9.65
C PRO A 119 3.96 21.32 -8.88
N ALA A 120 4.07 22.36 -8.06
CA ALA A 120 2.95 22.86 -7.25
C ALA A 120 2.02 23.83 -8.00
N ASN A 121 2.42 24.27 -9.20
CA ASN A 121 1.70 25.22 -10.04
C ASN A 121 0.67 24.56 -10.95
N HIS A 122 0.69 23.24 -11.11
CA HIS A 122 -0.31 22.52 -11.91
C HIS A 122 -1.53 22.16 -11.06
N SER A 123 -2.71 22.15 -11.69
CA SER A 123 -3.89 21.53 -11.09
C SER A 123 -3.77 20.00 -11.09
N ILE A 124 -4.58 19.32 -10.28
CA ILE A 124 -4.59 17.86 -10.26
C ILE A 124 -5.04 17.31 -11.62
N LYS A 125 -6.02 17.96 -12.25
CA LYS A 125 -6.50 17.64 -13.59
C LYS A 125 -5.38 17.76 -14.63
N GLN A 126 -4.70 18.90 -14.70
CA GLN A 126 -3.57 19.12 -15.63
C GLN A 126 -2.46 18.10 -15.43
N THR A 127 -2.15 17.78 -14.17
CA THR A 127 -1.14 16.76 -13.85
C THR A 127 -1.55 15.40 -14.42
N PHE A 128 -2.78 14.95 -14.20
CA PHE A 128 -3.22 13.65 -14.71
C PHE A 128 -3.44 13.61 -16.22
N GLU A 129 -3.82 14.72 -16.85
CA GLU A 129 -3.82 14.83 -18.32
C GLU A 129 -2.42 14.61 -18.89
N GLN A 130 -1.41 15.29 -18.33
CA GLN A 130 -0.01 15.14 -18.73
C GLN A 130 0.52 13.72 -18.50
N LEU A 131 0.30 13.17 -17.30
CA LEU A 131 0.75 11.81 -16.98
C LEU A 131 0.08 10.74 -17.84
N ARG A 132 -1.23 10.91 -18.14
CA ARG A 132 -1.94 10.01 -19.06
C ARG A 132 -1.35 10.08 -20.46
N THR A 133 -1.16 11.28 -21.00
CA THR A 133 -0.54 11.46 -22.34
C THR A 133 0.84 10.83 -22.37
N SER A 134 1.68 11.10 -21.37
CA SER A 134 3.04 10.54 -21.26
C SER A 134 3.02 9.01 -21.25
N TYR A 135 2.11 8.40 -20.49
CA TYR A 135 1.95 6.95 -20.48
C TYR A 135 1.54 6.40 -21.85
N LEU A 136 0.55 6.99 -22.50
CA LEU A 136 0.05 6.55 -23.81
C LEU A 136 1.09 6.71 -24.93
N GLU A 137 1.96 7.71 -24.82
CA GLU A 137 3.08 7.95 -25.74
C GLU A 137 4.35 7.16 -25.38
N GLY A 138 4.33 6.36 -24.30
CA GLY A 138 5.47 5.56 -23.86
C GLY A 138 6.60 6.36 -23.19
N GLN A 139 6.35 7.59 -22.76
CA GLN A 139 7.30 8.48 -22.09
C GLN A 139 7.40 8.14 -20.59
N LEU A 140 8.06 7.01 -20.29
CA LEU A 140 8.17 6.47 -18.93
C LEU A 140 9.18 7.19 -18.02
N SER A 141 9.81 8.27 -18.50
CA SER A 141 10.72 9.11 -17.70
C SER A 141 10.05 10.36 -17.12
N GLU A 142 8.78 10.61 -17.44
CA GLU A 142 8.03 11.77 -16.93
C GLU A 142 7.98 11.77 -15.39
N PRO A 143 8.35 12.87 -14.70
CA PRO A 143 8.24 12.96 -13.26
C PRO A 143 6.83 12.65 -12.73
N GLY A 144 6.73 11.64 -11.87
CA GLY A 144 5.44 11.19 -11.30
C GLY A 144 4.68 10.19 -12.16
N ILE A 145 5.22 9.73 -13.30
CA ILE A 145 4.61 8.66 -14.11
C ILE A 145 4.35 7.38 -13.32
N ASP A 146 5.15 7.11 -12.28
CA ASP A 146 4.94 5.96 -11.41
C ASP A 146 3.63 6.04 -10.61
N ILE A 147 3.03 7.22 -10.46
CA ILE A 147 1.67 7.37 -9.93
C ILE A 147 0.66 6.63 -10.82
N ILE A 148 0.83 6.65 -12.14
CA ILE A 148 0.02 5.87 -13.06
C ILE A 148 0.41 4.40 -12.98
N LEU A 149 1.72 4.12 -13.14
CA LEU A 149 2.20 2.74 -13.30
C LEU A 149 1.89 1.85 -12.08
N ARG A 150 1.94 2.39 -10.86
CA ARG A 150 1.61 1.66 -9.62
C ARG A 150 0.13 1.29 -9.52
N GLY A 151 -0.74 1.85 -10.35
CA GLY A 151 -2.16 1.49 -10.45
C GLY A 151 -2.45 0.23 -11.28
N PHE A 152 -1.48 -0.26 -12.07
CA PHE A 152 -1.62 -1.49 -12.84
C PHE A 152 -1.32 -2.71 -11.97
N TYR A 153 -2.27 -3.13 -11.14
CA TYR A 153 -2.05 -4.20 -10.16
C TYR A 153 -1.92 -5.58 -10.79
N ASP A 154 -2.62 -5.84 -11.90
CA ASP A 154 -2.53 -7.09 -12.65
C ASP A 154 -1.09 -7.39 -13.11
N VAL A 155 -0.41 -6.37 -13.65
CA VAL A 155 1.00 -6.46 -14.05
C VAL A 155 1.90 -6.74 -12.84
N GLN A 156 1.61 -6.16 -11.68
CA GLN A 156 2.43 -6.32 -10.48
C GLN A 156 2.20 -7.68 -9.79
N LEU A 157 0.94 -8.09 -9.60
CA LEU A 157 0.58 -9.36 -8.97
C LEU A 157 0.93 -10.56 -9.85
N SER A 158 0.80 -10.45 -11.17
CA SER A 158 1.15 -11.54 -12.09
C SER A 158 2.62 -11.96 -11.97
N ARG A 159 3.55 -11.01 -11.72
CA ARG A 159 4.97 -11.33 -11.48
C ARG A 159 5.16 -12.25 -10.27
N TYR A 160 4.40 -12.02 -9.21
CA TYR A 160 4.43 -12.88 -8.03
C TYR A 160 3.77 -14.24 -8.31
N LEU A 161 2.60 -14.26 -8.95
CA LEU A 161 1.88 -15.50 -9.25
C LEU A 161 2.56 -16.39 -10.31
N GLN A 162 3.49 -15.85 -11.09
CA GLN A 162 4.36 -16.64 -11.97
C GLN A 162 5.43 -17.44 -11.21
N ILE A 163 5.76 -17.04 -9.98
CA ILE A 163 6.90 -17.58 -9.20
C ILE A 163 6.41 -18.33 -7.93
N PHE A 164 5.30 -17.89 -7.36
CA PHE A 164 4.74 -18.41 -6.12
C PHE A 164 3.39 -19.07 -6.34
N SER A 165 3.05 -20.03 -5.47
CA SER A 165 1.72 -20.63 -5.51
C SER A 165 0.65 -19.59 -5.16
N PRO A 166 -0.54 -19.62 -5.80
CA PRO A 166 -1.67 -18.77 -5.41
C PRO A 166 -2.04 -18.86 -3.92
N SER A 167 -1.78 -19.99 -3.26
CA SER A 167 -2.02 -20.15 -1.82
C SER A 167 -1.08 -19.33 -0.94
N GLN A 168 0.02 -18.83 -1.48
CA GLN A 168 0.96 -17.96 -0.79
C GLN A 168 0.60 -16.47 -0.88
N LEU A 169 -0.48 -16.09 -1.57
CA LEU A 169 -0.91 -14.70 -1.70
C LEU A 169 -2.30 -14.51 -1.12
N LEU A 170 -2.43 -13.61 -0.14
CA LEU A 170 -3.68 -13.06 0.38
C LEU A 170 -3.89 -11.65 -0.17
N VAL A 171 -5.09 -11.37 -0.67
CA VAL A 171 -5.47 -10.03 -1.15
C VAL A 171 -6.70 -9.54 -0.41
N PHE A 172 -6.70 -8.25 -0.03
CA PHE A 172 -7.89 -7.55 0.47
C PHE A 172 -8.00 -6.15 -0.13
N LEU A 173 -9.18 -5.57 0.01
CA LEU A 173 -9.43 -4.20 -0.43
C LEU A 173 -9.23 -3.20 0.71
N TYR A 174 -8.83 -1.99 0.34
CA TYR A 174 -8.81 -0.84 1.24
C TYR A 174 -10.21 -0.55 1.79
N GLU A 175 -11.24 -0.80 0.98
CA GLU A 175 -12.64 -0.73 1.37
C GLU A 175 -12.98 -1.76 2.47
N ASP A 176 -12.44 -2.98 2.39
CA ASP A 176 -12.62 -4.00 3.44
C ASP A 176 -12.01 -3.54 4.77
N ILE A 177 -10.83 -2.90 4.75
CA ILE A 177 -10.22 -2.32 5.97
C ILE A 177 -11.12 -1.22 6.57
N LYS A 178 -11.75 -0.41 5.72
CA LYS A 178 -12.60 0.69 6.20
C LYS A 178 -13.90 0.18 6.82
N GLU A 179 -14.50 -0.86 6.24
CA GLU A 179 -15.84 -1.34 6.59
C GLU A 179 -15.78 -2.47 7.63
N HIS A 180 -14.76 -3.33 7.55
CA HIS A 180 -14.62 -4.58 8.30
C HIS A 180 -13.16 -4.80 8.81
N PRO A 181 -12.58 -3.84 9.57
CA PRO A 181 -11.16 -3.90 9.96
C PRO A 181 -10.81 -5.13 10.82
N ILE A 182 -11.73 -5.57 11.69
CA ILE A 182 -11.51 -6.74 12.55
C ILE A 182 -11.46 -8.01 11.71
N GLU A 183 -12.39 -8.15 10.77
CA GLU A 183 -12.46 -9.31 9.87
C GLU A 183 -11.21 -9.41 8.98
N VAL A 184 -10.70 -8.27 8.50
CA VAL A 184 -9.43 -8.22 7.75
C VAL A 184 -8.27 -8.72 8.59
N LEU A 185 -8.13 -8.24 9.83
CA LEU A 185 -7.04 -8.69 10.71
C LEU A 185 -7.16 -10.18 11.03
N ARG A 186 -8.36 -10.68 11.34
CA ARG A 186 -8.62 -12.12 11.55
C ARG A 186 -8.23 -12.95 10.34
N GLN A 187 -8.58 -12.50 9.14
CA GLN A 187 -8.19 -13.18 7.90
C GLN A 187 -6.66 -13.21 7.74
N ILE A 188 -5.97 -12.10 8.02
CA ILE A 188 -4.50 -12.04 8.00
C ILE A 188 -3.90 -13.00 9.03
N PHE A 189 -4.39 -12.99 10.28
CA PHE A 189 -3.89 -13.83 11.36
C PHE A 189 -4.07 -15.32 11.06
N ARG A 190 -5.25 -15.70 10.56
CA ARG A 190 -5.51 -17.06 10.06
C ARG A 190 -4.57 -17.42 8.93
N PHE A 191 -4.42 -16.51 7.95
CA PHE A 191 -3.57 -16.72 6.80
C PHE A 191 -2.13 -16.97 7.21
N ILE A 192 -1.56 -16.20 8.14
CA ILE A 192 -0.18 -16.40 8.62
C ILE A 192 -0.05 -17.52 9.65
N GLY A 193 -1.14 -17.92 10.31
CA GLY A 193 -1.22 -19.09 11.19
C GLY A 193 -1.04 -18.77 12.68
N ILE A 194 -1.59 -17.64 13.14
CA ILE A 194 -1.57 -17.20 14.54
C ILE A 194 -2.98 -16.96 15.07
N SER A 195 -3.09 -16.60 16.36
CA SER A 195 -4.38 -16.36 17.01
C SER A 195 -5.20 -15.25 16.33
N GLU A 196 -6.50 -15.50 16.13
CA GLU A 196 -7.46 -14.53 15.56
C GLU A 196 -8.08 -13.61 16.63
N GLU A 197 -7.78 -13.84 17.91
CA GLU A 197 -8.45 -13.19 19.04
C GLU A 197 -7.84 -11.84 19.42
N PHE A 198 -6.59 -11.59 19.01
CA PHE A 198 -5.90 -10.35 19.34
C PHE A 198 -6.55 -9.15 18.63
N ILE A 199 -6.77 -8.07 19.38
CA ILE A 199 -7.29 -6.82 18.86
C ILE A 199 -6.23 -5.74 19.13
N PRO A 200 -5.61 -5.16 18.08
CA PRO A 200 -4.64 -4.09 18.26
C PRO A 200 -5.31 -2.79 18.72
N ASP A 201 -4.60 -2.00 19.52
CA ASP A 201 -5.01 -0.64 19.90
C ASP A 201 -5.11 0.27 18.67
N SER A 202 -4.22 0.05 17.69
CA SER A 202 -4.21 0.74 16.41
C SER A 202 -5.42 0.43 15.50
N LEU A 203 -6.30 -0.50 15.87
CA LEU A 203 -7.50 -0.84 15.11
C LEU A 203 -8.35 0.41 14.79
N ASN A 204 -8.53 1.29 15.79
CA ASN A 204 -9.36 2.48 15.69
C ASN A 204 -8.64 3.67 15.03
N GLU A 205 -7.33 3.57 14.83
CA GLU A 205 -6.59 4.54 14.04
C GLU A 205 -6.93 4.34 12.56
N ARG A 206 -8.02 4.98 12.10
CA ARG A 206 -8.42 4.92 10.67
C ARG A 206 -7.20 5.15 9.78
N PRO A 207 -7.07 4.45 8.63
CA PRO A 207 -5.94 4.63 7.73
C PRO A 207 -5.69 6.12 7.47
N LYS A 208 -4.49 6.61 7.78
CA LYS A 208 -4.17 8.05 7.77
C LYS A 208 -4.62 8.71 6.46
N GLN A 209 -5.70 9.48 6.55
CA GLN A 209 -6.15 10.34 5.48
C GLN A 209 -5.38 11.66 5.60
N ASN A 210 -4.39 11.84 4.73
CA ASN A 210 -3.65 13.09 4.72
C ASN A 210 -4.55 14.24 4.26
N SER A 211 -4.36 15.42 4.85
CA SER A 211 -4.93 16.65 4.32
C SER A 211 -4.55 16.84 2.85
N GLN A 212 -5.54 17.21 2.04
CA GLN A 212 -5.39 17.53 0.62
C GLN A 212 -5.37 19.06 0.41
N SER A 213 -5.39 19.84 1.49
CA SER A 213 -5.35 21.30 1.42
C SER A 213 -3.98 21.77 0.92
N LYS A 214 -3.95 22.42 -0.25
CA LYS A 214 -2.74 23.03 -0.82
C LYS A 214 -2.10 24.04 0.13
N LEU A 215 -2.90 24.75 0.94
CA LEU A 215 -2.42 25.66 1.99
C LEU A 215 -1.63 24.90 3.06
N ILE A 216 -2.22 23.85 3.64
CA ILE A 216 -1.55 23.03 4.66
C ILE A 216 -0.28 22.39 4.09
N MET A 217 -0.32 21.92 2.85
CA MET A 217 0.85 21.35 2.18
C MET A 217 1.95 22.38 1.92
N ARG A 218 1.59 23.62 1.55
CA ARG A 218 2.55 24.73 1.42
C ARG A 218 3.19 25.06 2.76
N PHE A 219 2.41 25.05 3.85
CA PHE A 219 2.92 25.22 5.21
C PHE A 219 3.83 24.07 5.66
N GLU A 220 3.47 22.81 5.41
CA GLU A 220 4.30 21.63 5.71
C GLU A 220 5.64 21.66 4.96
N ARG A 221 5.65 22.15 3.71
CA ARG A 221 6.89 22.34 2.93
C ARG A 221 7.81 23.41 3.50
N MET A 222 7.28 24.44 4.15
CA MET A 222 8.08 25.52 4.74
C MET A 222 8.71 25.12 6.09
N ALA A 223 8.17 24.11 6.79
CA ALA A 223 8.65 23.73 8.11
C ALA A 223 8.70 22.19 8.32
N PRO A 224 9.51 21.46 7.55
CA PRO A 224 9.51 19.99 7.49
C PRO A 224 9.94 19.27 8.79
N LYS A 225 10.54 19.97 9.76
CA LYS A 225 11.05 19.39 11.03
C LYS A 225 10.34 19.92 12.29
N SER A 226 9.29 20.70 12.14
CA SER A 226 8.57 21.28 13.28
C SER A 226 7.64 20.25 13.92
N LYS A 227 8.00 19.76 15.13
CA LYS A 227 7.13 18.89 15.93
C LYS A 227 5.77 19.54 16.24
N ILE A 228 5.75 20.86 16.35
CA ILE A 228 4.53 21.66 16.61
C ILE A 228 3.62 21.63 15.38
N ILE A 229 4.16 21.79 14.17
CA ILE A 229 3.37 21.76 12.93
C ILE A 229 2.91 20.35 12.61
N ALA A 230 3.73 19.33 12.87
CA ALA A 230 3.29 17.94 12.81
C ALA A 230 2.13 17.66 13.79
N ALA A 231 2.21 18.18 15.01
CA ALA A 231 1.13 18.06 16.00
C ALA A 231 -0.14 18.81 15.58
N ILE A 232 -0.03 20.01 14.99
CA ILE A 232 -1.19 20.78 14.49
C ILE A 232 -1.83 20.09 13.28
N SER A 233 -1.03 19.64 12.31
CA SER A 233 -1.52 18.89 11.15
C SER A 233 -2.17 17.57 11.58
N ASN A 234 -1.56 16.84 12.51
CA ASN A 234 -2.14 15.63 13.09
C ASN A 234 -3.46 15.92 13.82
N LYS A 235 -3.53 16.98 14.64
CA LYS A 235 -4.74 17.36 15.37
C LYS A 235 -5.86 17.81 14.42
N LEU A 236 -5.52 18.50 13.34
CA LEU A 236 -6.47 18.89 12.30
C LEU A 236 -6.97 17.68 11.49
N ASN A 237 -6.06 16.78 11.11
CA ASN A 237 -6.42 15.53 10.43
C ASN A 237 -7.29 14.65 11.35
N GLN A 238 -6.99 14.58 12.65
CA GLN A 238 -7.75 13.83 13.65
C GLN A 238 -9.14 14.44 13.88
N PHE A 239 -9.25 15.77 13.92
CA PHE A 239 -10.52 16.50 14.01
C PHE A 239 -11.38 16.24 12.76
N LEU A 240 -10.79 16.32 11.56
CA LEU A 240 -11.49 16.05 10.30
C LEU A 240 -11.88 14.57 10.16
N SER A 241 -11.04 13.63 10.63
CA SER A 241 -11.35 12.19 10.60
C SER A 241 -12.39 11.78 11.64
N GLY A 242 -12.44 12.48 12.79
CA GLY A 242 -13.40 12.26 13.87
C GLY A 242 -14.81 12.76 13.58
N LEU A 243 -14.98 13.64 12.58
CA LEU A 243 -16.29 14.18 12.21
C LEU A 243 -17.14 13.25 11.33
N GLY A 244 -16.67 12.05 11.00
CA GLY A 244 -17.46 11.03 10.28
C GLY A 244 -17.97 11.43 8.89
N LYS A 245 -17.67 12.65 8.41
CA LYS A 245 -18.09 13.10 7.08
C LYS A 245 -17.19 12.46 6.05
N GLU A 246 -17.78 11.68 5.15
CA GLU A 246 -17.15 11.34 3.89
C GLU A 246 -16.62 12.61 3.25
N LYS A 247 -15.35 12.58 2.88
CA LYS A 247 -14.69 13.74 2.30
C LYS A 247 -15.31 14.01 0.93
N ILE A 248 -16.04 15.12 0.81
CA ILE A 248 -16.60 15.55 -0.47
C ILE A 248 -15.43 15.86 -1.41
N ARG A 249 -15.33 15.11 -2.52
CA ARG A 249 -14.30 15.33 -3.55
C ARG A 249 -14.54 16.68 -4.21
N SER A 250 -13.46 17.40 -4.49
CA SER A 250 -13.50 18.61 -5.29
C SER A 250 -13.82 18.27 -6.76
N LYS A 251 -14.37 19.24 -7.50
CA LYS A 251 -14.64 19.07 -8.94
C LYS A 251 -13.38 18.64 -9.72
N GLU A 252 -12.22 19.24 -9.41
CA GLU A 252 -10.97 18.87 -10.09
C GLU A 252 -10.54 17.42 -9.79
N GLU A 253 -10.84 16.88 -8.60
CA GLU A 253 -10.57 15.48 -8.27
C GLU A 253 -11.51 14.53 -9.03
N LEU A 254 -12.77 14.91 -9.19
CA LEU A 254 -13.73 14.14 -10.00
C LEU A 254 -13.29 14.12 -11.48
N ASP A 255 -12.96 15.28 -12.05
CA ASP A 255 -12.42 15.40 -13.40
C ASP A 255 -11.15 14.53 -13.58
N ALA A 256 -10.25 14.54 -12.59
CA ALA A 256 -9.05 13.70 -12.60
C ALA A 256 -9.37 12.19 -12.56
N ILE A 257 -10.36 11.78 -11.76
CA ILE A 257 -10.81 10.38 -11.72
C ILE A 257 -11.38 9.95 -13.07
N GLU A 258 -12.19 10.80 -13.71
CA GLU A 258 -12.76 10.52 -15.04
C GLU A 258 -11.68 10.32 -16.11
N ILE A 259 -10.56 11.06 -16.04
CA ILE A 259 -9.40 10.87 -16.91
C ILE A 259 -8.73 9.49 -16.70
N LEU A 260 -8.72 9.01 -15.44
CA LEU A 260 -8.00 7.81 -15.03
C LEU A 260 -8.81 6.51 -15.17
N ILE A 261 -10.14 6.56 -15.09
CA ILE A 261 -10.98 5.35 -15.18
C ILE A 261 -10.71 4.55 -16.46
N PRO A 262 -10.75 5.14 -17.68
CA PRO A 262 -10.51 4.38 -18.91
C PRO A 262 -9.09 3.82 -18.98
N LEU A 263 -8.13 4.50 -18.34
CA LEU A 263 -6.74 4.09 -18.34
C LEU A 263 -6.52 2.78 -17.57
N PHE A 264 -7.27 2.57 -16.49
CA PHE A 264 -7.13 1.40 -15.63
C PHE A 264 -8.12 0.28 -15.92
N GLU A 265 -9.13 0.48 -16.77
CA GLU A 265 -10.23 -0.46 -17.00
C GLU A 265 -9.75 -1.88 -17.31
N THR A 266 -8.85 -2.04 -18.28
CA THR A 266 -8.29 -3.35 -18.64
C THR A 266 -7.57 -4.01 -17.46
N SER A 267 -6.77 -3.24 -16.73
CA SER A 267 -6.01 -3.73 -15.58
C SER A 267 -6.89 -4.07 -14.39
N VAL A 268 -7.98 -3.34 -14.16
CA VAL A 268 -8.98 -3.65 -13.14
C VAL A 268 -9.63 -5.00 -13.42
N ASN A 269 -10.00 -5.26 -14.68
CA ASN A 269 -10.53 -6.57 -15.09
C ASN A 269 -9.48 -7.68 -14.95
N GLY A 270 -8.24 -7.44 -15.36
CA GLY A 270 -7.14 -8.39 -15.17
C GLY A 270 -6.88 -8.70 -13.68
N THR A 271 -6.93 -7.67 -12.83
CA THR A 271 -6.76 -7.80 -11.37
C THR A 271 -7.89 -8.64 -10.79
N PHE A 272 -9.13 -8.46 -11.25
CA PHE A 272 -10.27 -9.25 -10.81
C PHE A 272 -10.11 -10.73 -11.13
N GLU A 273 -9.68 -11.07 -12.34
CA GLU A 273 -9.47 -12.47 -12.72
C GLU A 273 -8.29 -13.11 -11.97
N LEU A 274 -7.21 -12.36 -11.71
CA LEU A 274 -6.12 -12.84 -10.87
C LEU A 274 -6.59 -13.12 -9.44
N ILE A 275 -7.37 -12.23 -8.83
CA ILE A 275 -7.93 -12.44 -7.49
C ILE A 275 -8.84 -13.68 -7.47
N LYS A 276 -9.69 -13.87 -8.48
CA LYS A 276 -10.55 -15.06 -8.59
C LYS A 276 -9.77 -16.37 -8.69
N SER A 277 -8.53 -16.34 -9.16
CA SER A 277 -7.67 -17.52 -9.23
C SER A 277 -7.04 -17.92 -7.88
N LEU A 278 -7.12 -17.04 -6.86
CA LEU A 278 -6.64 -17.34 -5.51
C LEU A 278 -7.60 -18.28 -4.77
N PRO A 279 -7.15 -19.03 -3.75
CA PRO A 279 -8.04 -19.75 -2.85
C PRO A 279 -9.11 -18.82 -2.26
N ALA A 280 -10.31 -19.32 -2.01
CA ALA A 280 -11.44 -18.49 -1.58
C ALA A 280 -11.18 -17.76 -0.26
N GLU A 281 -10.43 -18.39 0.65
CA GLU A 281 -9.96 -17.84 1.92
C GLU A 281 -8.87 -16.75 1.78
N ASN A 282 -8.24 -16.66 0.61
CA ASN A 282 -7.20 -15.69 0.27
C ASN A 282 -7.74 -14.51 -0.56
N GLN A 283 -9.03 -14.49 -0.84
CA GLN A 283 -9.69 -13.41 -1.58
C GLN A 283 -10.21 -12.32 -0.64
N PRO A 284 -10.47 -11.10 -1.16
CA PRO A 284 -11.08 -10.02 -0.39
C PRO A 284 -12.45 -10.39 0.19
N LEU A 285 -12.85 -9.71 1.27
CA LEU A 285 -14.18 -9.90 1.87
C LEU A 285 -15.28 -9.56 0.86
N GLN A 286 -15.11 -8.44 0.17
CA GLN A 286 -15.96 -8.07 -0.97
C GLN A 286 -15.46 -8.73 -2.26
N LYS A 287 -16.02 -9.89 -2.58
CA LYS A 287 -15.58 -10.74 -3.70
C LYS A 287 -15.66 -10.09 -5.09
N ASN A 288 -16.66 -9.22 -5.33
CA ASN A 288 -16.82 -8.55 -6.62
C ASN A 288 -16.13 -7.18 -6.58
N ILE A 289 -14.83 -7.15 -6.88
CA ILE A 289 -14.07 -5.91 -6.85
C ILE A 289 -14.60 -4.87 -7.85
N LEU A 290 -15.19 -5.32 -8.97
CA LEU A 290 -15.76 -4.43 -9.97
C LEU A 290 -16.95 -3.67 -9.39
N SER A 291 -17.81 -4.32 -8.61
CA SER A 291 -18.91 -3.63 -7.95
C SER A 291 -18.40 -2.66 -6.88
N VAL A 292 -17.33 -2.99 -6.17
CA VAL A 292 -16.73 -2.10 -5.17
C VAL A 292 -16.12 -0.86 -5.81
N TRP A 293 -15.35 -1.04 -6.89
CA TRP A 293 -14.62 0.05 -7.54
C TRP A 293 -15.45 0.86 -8.54
N ASN A 294 -16.57 0.32 -9.03
CA ASN A 294 -17.50 1.04 -9.92
C ASN A 294 -18.68 1.69 -9.19
N LYS A 295 -18.77 1.59 -7.85
CA LYS A 295 -19.73 2.37 -7.05
C LYS A 295 -19.46 3.86 -7.29
N LYS A 296 -20.38 4.52 -8.00
CA LYS A 296 -20.38 5.97 -8.25
C LYS A 296 -20.87 6.73 -7.02
#